data_AF-A0A1B9ITL3-F1
#
_entry.id   AF-A0A1B9ITL3-F1
#
_cell.length_a   1.000
_cell.length_b   1.000
_cell.length_c   1.000
_cell.angle_alpha   90.00
_cell.angle_beta   90.00
_cell.angle_gamma   90.00
#
_symmetry.space_group_name_H-M   'P 1'
#
loop_
_entity.id
_entity.type
_entity.pdbx_description
1 polymer ?
#
loop_
_entity_poly.entity_id
_entity_poly.type
_entity_poly.pdbx_seq_one_letter_code
_entity_poly.pdbx_strand_id
1 'polypeptide(L)'
;MRLATPASSGSELRSPKPVDVSQWNERTRNLTRFLSIQAHNDIWCHLSHTRQLDLPNTKILQIEADQHRPWSPGIFHKWSSEERYCPLLKALRPEIMIMRNIEQQMFEIQCRGIPSRTFLEVRTLVITSSSVDPPKLHLYQWPPPEFVKLDKVIWIVDPQAFYSGSPVYLLSSEQVSSSAASTRIGKLLLVSLLERFKDIPITIVNLGASQQRQLGSSGVSSPVGFTAEEILRNSLVQAVNNGGCNIKKEQLKKIEGLVDFITLEEFLVKEDWKDWFEKEEMTNWVAIMNMQKN
;
A
#
# COMPACT_ATOMS: atom_id res chain seq x y z
N MET A 1 -15.75 -6.83 8.43
CA MET A 1 -15.46 -8.19 8.94
C MET A 1 -14.07 -8.58 8.43
N ARG A 2 -13.11 -8.84 9.31
CA ARG A 2 -11.69 -9.11 8.95
C ARG A 2 -11.43 -10.62 8.88
N LEU A 3 -10.91 -11.13 7.77
CA LEU A 3 -10.47 -12.53 7.64
C LEU A 3 -8.95 -12.59 7.86
N ALA A 4 -8.53 -13.29 8.92
CA ALA A 4 -7.11 -13.50 9.26
C ALA A 4 -6.73 -14.98 9.08
N THR A 5 -5.49 -15.24 8.67
CA THR A 5 -4.89 -16.58 8.49
C THR A 5 -4.05 -17.03 9.67
N PRO A 6 -3.81 -18.35 9.84
CA PRO A 6 -2.93 -18.87 10.89
C PRO A 6 -1.46 -18.59 10.57
N ALA A 7 -0.73 -18.05 11.55
CA ALA A 7 0.72 -17.95 11.51
C ALA A 7 1.36 -19.34 11.61
N SER A 8 2.32 -19.64 10.72
CA SER A 8 3.27 -20.72 10.96
C SER A 8 4.27 -20.25 12.03
N SER A 9 4.04 -20.71 13.26
CA SER A 9 4.97 -20.87 14.39
C SER A 9 6.02 -19.78 14.63
N GLY A 10 5.80 -18.97 15.68
CA GLY A 10 6.88 -18.35 16.45
C GLY A 10 6.66 -16.91 16.88
N SER A 11 5.73 -16.68 17.82
CA SER A 11 5.68 -15.62 18.86
C SER A 11 4.27 -15.04 19.03
N GLU A 12 3.80 -15.05 20.27
CA GLU A 12 2.43 -14.74 20.68
C GLU A 12 2.16 -13.22 20.68
N LEU A 13 1.74 -12.70 19.53
CA LEU A 13 0.79 -11.59 19.48
C LEU A 13 -0.51 -12.19 18.94
N ARG A 14 -1.55 -12.24 19.78
CA ARG A 14 -2.84 -12.85 19.46
C ARG A 14 -3.40 -12.29 18.16
N SER A 15 -3.18 -13.01 17.06
CA SER A 15 -3.79 -12.71 15.78
C SER A 15 -5.32 -12.82 15.92
N PRO A 16 -6.11 -11.96 15.24
CA PRO A 16 -7.55 -12.12 15.20
C PRO A 16 -7.91 -13.54 14.73
N LYS A 17 -8.87 -14.19 15.38
CA LYS A 17 -9.31 -15.53 14.95
C LYS A 17 -9.89 -15.43 13.52
N PRO A 18 -9.59 -16.38 12.62
CA PRO A 18 -10.22 -16.45 11.32
C PRO A 18 -11.74 -16.44 11.49
N VAL A 19 -12.41 -15.57 10.75
CA VAL A 19 -13.88 -15.59 10.74
C VAL A 19 -14.31 -16.85 10.00
N ASP A 20 -15.04 -17.73 10.70
CA ASP A 20 -15.60 -18.93 10.11
C ASP A 20 -16.71 -18.56 9.12
N VAL A 21 -16.35 -18.53 7.83
CA VAL A 21 -17.29 -18.24 6.73
C VAL A 21 -18.25 -19.38 6.43
N SER A 22 -18.03 -20.58 7.00
CA SER A 22 -18.93 -21.72 6.78
C SER A 22 -20.31 -21.53 7.40
N GLN A 23 -20.43 -20.60 8.37
CA GLN A 23 -21.68 -20.28 9.05
C GLN A 23 -22.41 -19.06 8.45
N TRP A 24 -21.91 -18.49 7.35
CA TRP A 24 -22.51 -17.29 6.76
C TRP A 24 -23.78 -17.65 5.99
N ASN A 25 -24.92 -17.18 6.48
CA ASN A 25 -26.16 -17.25 5.73
C ASN A 25 -26.21 -16.19 4.60
N GLU A 26 -27.21 -16.31 3.73
CA GLU A 26 -27.45 -15.36 2.63
C GLU A 26 -27.56 -13.90 3.10
N ARG A 27 -28.22 -13.67 4.23
CA ARG A 27 -28.38 -12.32 4.82
C ARG A 27 -27.03 -11.71 5.16
N THR A 28 -26.12 -12.43 5.82
CA THR A 28 -24.79 -11.93 6.17
C THR A 28 -23.97 -11.60 4.91
N ARG A 29 -24.04 -12.45 3.89
CA ARG A 29 -23.38 -12.22 2.59
C ARG A 29 -23.90 -10.95 1.90
N ASN A 30 -25.22 -10.77 1.86
CA ASN A 30 -25.85 -9.59 1.26
C ASN A 30 -25.61 -8.30 2.03
N LEU A 31 -25.36 -8.36 3.34
CA LEU A 31 -25.05 -7.19 4.16
C LEU A 31 -23.56 -6.83 4.19
N THR A 32 -22.68 -7.71 3.69
CA THR A 32 -21.24 -7.49 3.72
C THR A 32 -20.84 -6.44 2.69
N ARG A 33 -20.53 -5.23 3.15
CA ARG A 33 -20.02 -4.11 2.32
C ARG A 33 -18.51 -3.97 2.33
N PHE A 34 -17.86 -4.43 3.40
CA PHE A 34 -16.42 -4.34 3.60
C PHE A 34 -15.82 -5.72 3.84
N LEU A 35 -14.85 -6.10 3.00
CA LEU A 35 -14.10 -7.33 3.11
C LEU A 35 -12.61 -7.02 3.22
N SER A 36 -11.96 -7.52 4.26
CA SER A 36 -10.49 -7.49 4.38
C SER A 36 -9.93 -8.89 4.27
N ILE A 37 -8.94 -9.06 3.39
CA ILE A 37 -8.22 -10.31 3.17
C ILE A 37 -6.75 -10.05 3.41
N GLN A 38 -6.18 -10.82 4.34
CA GLN A 38 -4.75 -10.82 4.60
C GLN A 38 -4.03 -11.77 3.65
N ALA A 39 -2.75 -11.52 3.43
CA ALA A 39 -1.88 -12.39 2.65
C ALA A 39 -1.93 -13.84 3.17
N HIS A 40 -2.00 -14.79 2.24
CA HIS A 40 -2.22 -16.19 2.56
C HIS A 40 -1.57 -17.13 1.54
N ASN A 41 -1.49 -18.41 1.89
CA ASN A 41 -0.96 -19.45 1.01
C ASN A 41 -2.06 -20.07 0.11
N ASP A 42 -1.62 -20.81 -0.90
CA ASP A 42 -2.46 -21.57 -1.83
C ASP A 42 -3.42 -22.55 -1.14
N ILE A 43 -2.99 -23.18 -0.05
CA ILE A 43 -3.83 -24.11 0.74
C ILE A 43 -5.13 -23.42 1.14
N TRP A 44 -5.04 -22.18 1.65
CA TRP A 44 -6.21 -21.41 2.07
C TRP A 44 -7.14 -21.05 0.90
N CYS A 45 -6.58 -20.69 -0.26
CA CYS A 45 -7.36 -20.43 -1.48
C CYS A 45 -8.15 -21.66 -1.94
N HIS A 46 -7.68 -22.86 -1.61
CA HIS A 46 -8.24 -24.12 -2.10
C HIS A 46 -9.27 -24.77 -1.16
N LEU A 47 -9.47 -24.24 0.05
CA LEU A 47 -10.49 -24.72 0.98
C LEU A 47 -11.89 -24.65 0.35
N SER A 48 -12.71 -25.70 0.51
CA SER A 48 -14.00 -25.83 -0.17
C SER A 48 -14.98 -24.69 0.11
N HIS A 49 -14.97 -24.16 1.34
CA HIS A 49 -15.83 -23.05 1.77
C HIS A 49 -15.44 -21.69 1.18
N THR A 50 -14.19 -21.50 0.74
CA THR A 50 -13.75 -20.23 0.14
C THR A 50 -14.10 -20.14 -1.35
N ARG A 51 -14.39 -21.25 -2.02
CA ARG A 51 -14.71 -21.27 -3.46
C ARG A 51 -16.12 -20.78 -3.80
N GLN A 52 -17.02 -20.70 -2.82
CA GLN A 52 -18.44 -20.40 -3.01
C GLN A 52 -18.88 -19.10 -2.32
N LEU A 53 -17.94 -18.30 -1.82
CA LEU A 53 -18.27 -17.05 -1.14
C LEU A 53 -18.63 -15.97 -2.17
N ASP A 54 -19.92 -15.90 -2.49
CA ASP A 54 -20.48 -14.78 -3.23
C ASP A 54 -20.82 -13.63 -2.27
N LEU A 55 -20.28 -12.45 -2.55
CA LEU A 55 -20.45 -11.24 -1.74
C LEU A 55 -20.86 -10.08 -2.66
N PRO A 56 -22.10 -10.12 -3.20
CA PRO A 56 -22.51 -9.27 -4.33
C PRO A 56 -22.55 -7.77 -3.99
N ASN A 57 -22.64 -7.43 -2.70
CA ASN A 57 -22.73 -6.06 -2.22
C ASN A 57 -21.42 -5.53 -1.62
N THR A 58 -20.29 -6.20 -1.87
CA THR A 58 -18.96 -5.74 -1.42
C THR A 58 -18.59 -4.46 -2.15
N LYS A 59 -18.58 -3.34 -1.42
CA LYS A 59 -18.14 -2.03 -1.94
C LYS A 59 -16.65 -1.80 -1.71
N ILE A 60 -16.13 -2.28 -0.59
CA ILE A 60 -14.75 -2.04 -0.16
C ILE A 60 -14.03 -3.38 -0.05
N LEU A 61 -12.93 -3.51 -0.78
CA LEU A 61 -12.01 -4.64 -0.67
C LEU A 61 -10.68 -4.14 -0.13
N GLN A 62 -10.31 -4.59 1.06
CA GLN A 62 -8.99 -4.39 1.64
C GLN A 62 -8.14 -5.64 1.42
N ILE A 63 -6.94 -5.43 0.88
CA ILE A 63 -5.91 -6.43 0.66
C ILE A 63 -4.71 -6.03 1.50
N GLU A 64 -4.27 -6.91 2.39
CA GLU A 64 -3.14 -6.67 3.26
C GLU A 64 -1.99 -7.61 2.91
N ALA A 65 -0.86 -7.06 2.49
CA ALA A 65 0.32 -7.83 2.10
C ALA A 65 1.12 -8.34 3.30
N ASP A 66 1.82 -9.47 3.14
CA ASP A 66 2.68 -10.06 4.19
C ASP A 66 3.92 -9.19 4.40
N GLN A 67 4.07 -8.62 5.61
CA GLN A 67 5.24 -7.83 6.04
C GLN A 67 6.30 -8.68 6.74
N HIS A 68 5.98 -9.90 7.18
CA HIS A 68 6.82 -10.64 8.12
C HIS A 68 7.87 -11.53 7.47
N ARG A 69 8.06 -11.44 6.15
CA ARG A 69 9.03 -12.28 5.43
C ARG A 69 10.24 -11.48 4.96
N PRO A 70 11.44 -11.74 5.53
CA PRO A 70 12.67 -11.07 5.12
C PRO A 70 13.02 -11.24 3.64
N TRP A 71 12.54 -12.29 2.99
CA TRP A 71 12.98 -12.72 1.65
C TRP A 71 11.98 -12.42 0.54
N SER A 72 10.73 -12.08 0.88
CA SER A 72 9.66 -11.77 -0.07
C SER A 72 8.54 -10.93 0.56
N PRO A 73 8.88 -9.77 1.14
CA PRO A 73 7.86 -8.89 1.71
C PRO A 73 6.94 -8.37 0.59
N GLY A 74 5.68 -8.13 0.93
CA GLY A 74 4.69 -7.58 -0.01
C GLY A 74 3.90 -8.61 -0.81
N ILE A 75 4.19 -9.91 -0.76
CA ILE A 75 3.42 -10.89 -1.56
C ILE A 75 2.02 -11.13 -0.95
N PHE A 76 0.96 -10.93 -1.75
CA PHE A 76 -0.40 -11.28 -1.34
C PHE A 76 -0.72 -12.79 -1.44
N HIS A 77 -0.22 -13.48 -2.48
CA HIS A 77 -0.34 -14.94 -2.61
C HIS A 77 1.00 -15.64 -2.81
N LYS A 78 1.26 -16.64 -1.97
CA LYS A 78 2.38 -17.57 -2.17
C LYS A 78 1.95 -18.69 -3.12
N TRP A 79 2.12 -18.50 -4.43
CA TRP A 79 1.92 -19.57 -5.41
C TRP A 79 3.20 -20.15 -5.95
N SER A 80 3.25 -21.48 -5.96
CA SER A 80 4.27 -22.28 -6.64
C SER A 80 4.04 -22.39 -8.15
N SER A 81 2.88 -21.97 -8.66
CA SER A 81 2.53 -22.01 -10.10
C SER A 81 1.99 -20.67 -10.62
N GLU A 82 2.15 -20.41 -11.91
CA GLU A 82 2.03 -19.08 -12.51
C GLU A 82 0.58 -18.65 -12.86
N GLU A 83 -0.42 -19.54 -12.81
CA GLU A 83 -1.72 -19.28 -13.49
C GLU A 83 -2.99 -19.28 -12.62
N ARG A 84 -2.91 -19.29 -11.29
CA ARG A 84 -4.07 -19.73 -10.47
C ARG A 84 -4.81 -18.69 -9.63
N TYR A 85 -5.55 -17.72 -10.19
CA TYR A 85 -6.30 -16.70 -9.40
C TYR A 85 -7.02 -17.17 -8.12
N CYS A 86 -7.06 -16.32 -7.08
CA CYS A 86 -7.76 -16.58 -5.82
C CYS A 86 -9.28 -16.71 -6.06
N PRO A 87 -9.89 -17.87 -5.77
CA PRO A 87 -11.31 -18.08 -6.03
C PRO A 87 -12.23 -17.10 -5.29
N LEU A 88 -11.83 -16.62 -4.11
CA LEU A 88 -12.58 -15.62 -3.34
C LEU A 88 -12.70 -14.28 -4.05
N LEU A 89 -11.65 -13.89 -4.78
CA LEU A 89 -11.61 -12.60 -5.46
C LEU A 89 -12.30 -12.63 -6.82
N LYS A 90 -12.60 -13.84 -7.32
CA LYS A 90 -13.23 -14.03 -8.63
C LYS A 90 -14.50 -13.18 -8.74
N ALA A 91 -15.44 -13.30 -7.81
CA ALA A 91 -16.75 -12.64 -7.93
C ALA A 91 -16.73 -11.16 -7.53
N LEU A 92 -15.74 -10.72 -6.75
CA LEU A 92 -15.73 -9.39 -6.16
C LEU A 92 -15.52 -8.28 -7.18
N ARG A 93 -16.32 -7.23 -7.06
CA ARG A 93 -16.27 -6.01 -7.88
C ARG A 93 -16.36 -4.78 -6.97
N PRO A 94 -15.32 -4.52 -6.16
CA PRO A 94 -15.33 -3.40 -5.24
C PRO A 94 -15.31 -2.06 -5.99
N GLU A 95 -15.96 -1.05 -5.43
CA GLU A 95 -15.85 0.35 -5.84
C GLU A 95 -14.57 0.99 -5.25
N ILE A 96 -14.13 0.51 -4.07
CA ILE A 96 -12.95 1.02 -3.37
C ILE A 96 -12.02 -0.16 -3.08
N MET A 97 -10.77 -0.03 -3.49
CA MET A 97 -9.73 -1.00 -3.17
C MET A 97 -8.71 -0.36 -2.25
N ILE A 98 -8.46 -0.99 -1.10
CA ILE A 98 -7.45 -0.58 -0.14
C ILE A 98 -6.33 -1.60 -0.17
N MET A 99 -5.14 -1.18 -0.58
CA MET A 99 -3.94 -2.01 -0.61
C MET A 99 -3.04 -1.58 0.55
N ARG A 100 -2.91 -2.45 1.56
CA ARG A 100 -2.12 -2.16 2.76
C ARG A 100 -0.74 -2.79 2.69
N ASN A 101 0.20 -2.14 3.34
CA ASN A 101 1.57 -2.62 3.52
C ASN A 101 2.31 -2.78 2.18
N ILE A 102 2.09 -1.82 1.29
CA ILE A 102 2.61 -1.85 -0.07
C ILE A 102 4.01 -1.26 -0.09
N GLU A 103 5.00 -2.11 -0.34
CA GLU A 103 6.36 -1.70 -0.66
C GLU A 103 6.51 -1.34 -2.15
N GLN A 104 7.60 -0.68 -2.54
CA GLN A 104 7.87 -0.32 -3.95
C GLN A 104 7.77 -1.51 -4.91
N GLN A 105 8.13 -2.72 -4.45
CA GLN A 105 8.01 -3.99 -5.21
C GLN A 105 6.57 -4.31 -5.63
N MET A 106 5.60 -3.83 -4.87
CA MET A 106 4.17 -4.02 -5.14
C MET A 106 3.61 -2.95 -6.09
N PHE A 107 4.39 -1.98 -6.56
CA PHE A 107 3.95 -1.00 -7.56
C PHE A 107 4.28 -1.38 -9.00
N GLU A 108 5.04 -2.46 -9.17
CA GLU A 108 4.80 -3.36 -10.30
C GLU A 108 3.43 -4.07 -10.18
N ILE A 109 2.57 -3.70 -9.21
CA ILE A 109 1.21 -4.23 -8.89
C ILE A 109 1.08 -5.65 -9.40
N GLN A 110 2.02 -6.47 -8.92
CA GLN A 110 1.93 -7.91 -9.03
C GLN A 110 0.93 -8.30 -7.98
N CYS A 111 -0.33 -8.00 -8.28
CA CYS A 111 -1.48 -8.57 -7.65
C CYS A 111 -1.58 -10.04 -8.06
N ARG A 112 -0.48 -10.78 -7.86
CA ARG A 112 -0.37 -12.18 -8.19
C ARG A 112 -1.50 -12.84 -7.46
N GLY A 113 -2.45 -13.29 -8.26
CA GLY A 113 -3.63 -13.94 -7.77
C GLY A 113 -4.86 -13.14 -7.45
N ILE A 114 -4.86 -11.87 -7.80
CA ILE A 114 -6.08 -11.09 -7.90
C ILE A 114 -6.48 -11.10 -9.38
N PRO A 115 -7.66 -11.63 -9.71
CA PRO A 115 -8.19 -11.56 -11.08
C PRO A 115 -8.23 -10.11 -11.59
N SER A 116 -7.83 -9.86 -12.85
CA SER A 116 -7.91 -8.50 -13.46
C SER A 116 -9.31 -7.90 -13.38
N ARG A 117 -10.34 -8.75 -13.46
CA ARG A 117 -11.74 -8.35 -13.32
C ARG A 117 -12.11 -7.72 -11.98
N THR A 118 -11.33 -7.96 -10.91
CA THR A 118 -11.55 -7.36 -9.59
C THR A 118 -11.24 -5.86 -9.60
N PHE A 119 -10.46 -5.35 -10.56
CA PHE A 119 -10.05 -3.95 -10.65
C PHE A 119 -10.99 -3.08 -11.51
N LEU A 120 -11.85 -3.69 -12.33
CA LEU A 120 -12.64 -2.99 -13.35
C LEU A 120 -13.61 -1.95 -12.79
N GLU A 121 -14.16 -2.22 -11.60
CA GLU A 121 -15.16 -1.36 -10.95
C GLU A 121 -14.55 -0.42 -9.90
N VAL A 122 -13.23 -0.52 -9.68
CA VAL A 122 -12.53 0.30 -8.69
C VAL A 122 -12.48 1.75 -9.17
N ARG A 123 -13.07 2.64 -8.37
CA ARG A 123 -13.07 4.10 -8.54
C ARG A 123 -12.06 4.80 -7.65
N THR A 124 -11.83 4.26 -6.46
CA THR A 124 -10.85 4.79 -5.50
C THR A 124 -9.85 3.70 -5.14
N LEU A 125 -8.57 3.96 -5.41
CA LEU A 125 -7.47 3.13 -4.95
C LEU A 125 -6.79 3.81 -3.75
N VAL A 126 -6.87 3.21 -2.57
CA VAL A 126 -6.16 3.66 -1.37
C VAL A 126 -4.96 2.76 -1.16
N ILE A 127 -3.80 3.34 -0.90
CA ILE A 127 -2.55 2.60 -0.72
C ILE A 127 -1.89 3.07 0.56
N THR A 128 -1.57 2.13 1.46
CA THR A 128 -0.77 2.44 2.64
C THR A 128 0.63 1.85 2.48
N SER A 129 1.65 2.68 2.70
CA SER A 129 3.05 2.26 2.62
C SER A 129 3.80 2.61 3.90
N SER A 130 4.81 1.79 4.19
CA SER A 130 5.83 2.09 5.19
C SER A 130 6.74 3.22 4.70
N SER A 131 7.30 4.00 5.64
CA SER A 131 8.27 5.06 5.34
C SER A 131 9.73 4.60 5.37
N VAL A 132 9.99 3.34 5.74
CA VAL A 132 11.33 2.88 6.14
C VAL A 132 11.90 1.69 5.35
N ASP A 133 11.11 1.04 4.50
CA ASP A 133 11.56 -0.23 3.88
C ASP A 133 12.30 -0.01 2.56
N PRO A 134 13.60 -0.39 2.46
CA PRO A 134 14.38 -0.21 1.25
C PRO A 134 13.81 -1.08 0.12
N PRO A 135 13.80 -0.57 -1.12
CA PRO A 135 13.26 -1.34 -2.23
C PRO A 135 14.22 -2.48 -2.57
N LYS A 136 13.71 -3.70 -2.65
CA LYS A 136 14.41 -4.76 -3.39
C LYS A 136 13.97 -4.65 -4.84
N LEU A 137 14.91 -4.47 -5.75
CA LEU A 137 14.64 -4.46 -7.18
C LEU A 137 14.49 -5.91 -7.64
N HIS A 138 13.25 -6.42 -7.65
CA HIS A 138 12.93 -7.65 -8.36
C HIS A 138 12.16 -7.28 -9.63
N LEU A 139 12.80 -7.47 -10.77
CA LEU A 139 12.25 -7.22 -12.11
C LEU A 139 11.33 -8.39 -12.49
N TYR A 140 10.06 -8.37 -12.11
CA TYR A 140 9.11 -9.39 -12.59
C TYR A 140 8.10 -8.73 -13.55
N GLN A 141 8.15 -9.14 -14.81
CA GLN A 141 7.36 -8.54 -15.89
C GLN A 141 5.96 -9.17 -15.99
N TRP A 142 5.06 -8.90 -15.04
CA TRP A 142 3.65 -9.21 -15.22
C TRP A 142 2.89 -8.02 -15.82
N PRO A 143 1.94 -8.24 -16.74
CA PRO A 143 1.11 -7.17 -17.26
C PRO A 143 0.30 -6.57 -16.09
N PRO A 144 0.40 -5.27 -15.88
CA PRO A 144 -0.21 -4.62 -14.72
C PRO A 144 -1.74 -4.56 -14.87
N PRO A 145 -2.51 -4.63 -13.77
CA PRO A 145 -3.98 -4.77 -13.82
C PRO A 145 -4.66 -3.51 -14.37
N GLU A 146 -5.61 -3.67 -15.28
CA GLU A 146 -6.33 -2.55 -15.89
C GLU A 146 -7.38 -1.97 -14.94
N PHE A 147 -7.34 -0.65 -14.77
CA PHE A 147 -8.29 0.12 -13.99
C PHE A 147 -9.13 0.98 -14.93
N VAL A 148 -10.36 0.55 -15.21
CA VAL A 148 -11.22 1.19 -16.23
C VAL A 148 -11.98 2.39 -15.67
N LYS A 149 -12.38 2.35 -14.40
CA LYS A 149 -13.23 3.36 -13.74
C LYS A 149 -12.51 4.15 -12.65
N LEU A 150 -11.19 4.06 -12.57
CA LEU A 150 -10.44 4.69 -11.50
C LEU A 150 -10.49 6.20 -11.64
N ASP A 151 -11.03 6.86 -10.62
CA ASP A 151 -11.21 8.31 -10.55
C ASP A 151 -10.10 8.99 -9.75
N LYS A 152 -9.56 8.31 -8.71
CA LYS A 152 -8.48 8.85 -7.87
C LYS A 152 -7.64 7.77 -7.17
N VAL A 153 -6.41 8.15 -6.85
CA VAL A 153 -5.48 7.37 -6.01
C VAL A 153 -5.17 8.15 -4.75
N ILE A 154 -5.22 7.49 -3.60
CA ILE A 154 -4.83 8.05 -2.31
C ILE A 154 -3.67 7.22 -1.77
N TRP A 155 -2.49 7.83 -1.66
CA TRP A 155 -1.31 7.21 -1.06
C TRP A 155 -1.09 7.76 0.34
N ILE A 156 -1.25 6.91 1.35
CA ILE A 156 -1.08 7.25 2.76
C ILE A 156 0.24 6.68 3.28
N VAL A 157 1.08 7.54 3.84
CA VAL A 157 2.29 7.11 4.54
C VAL A 157 1.91 6.74 5.97
N ASP A 158 2.05 5.46 6.30
CA ASP A 158 1.69 4.90 7.59
C ASP A 158 2.69 5.36 8.68
N PRO A 159 2.24 6.09 9.72
CA PRO A 159 3.12 6.56 10.79
C PRO A 159 3.53 5.46 11.77
N GLN A 160 2.87 4.30 11.76
CA GLN A 160 3.17 3.15 12.62
C GLN A 160 4.15 2.17 12.01
N ALA A 161 4.30 2.11 10.69
CA ALA A 161 5.10 1.07 10.05
C ALA A 161 6.54 1.08 10.58
N PHE A 162 6.94 0.06 11.35
CA PHE A 162 8.28 -0.07 11.92
C PHE A 162 9.19 -0.84 10.97
N TYR A 163 10.47 -0.45 10.93
CA TYR A 163 11.50 -1.25 10.28
C TYR A 163 11.62 -2.56 11.08
N SER A 164 11.02 -3.64 10.57
CA SER A 164 11.22 -4.96 11.14
C SER A 164 12.63 -5.42 10.76
N GLY A 165 13.60 -5.05 11.59
CA GLY A 165 15.02 -5.25 11.35
C GLY A 165 15.37 -6.59 10.72
N SER A 166 15.63 -6.59 9.43
CA SER A 166 16.47 -7.58 8.79
C SER A 166 17.61 -6.83 8.11
N PRO A 167 18.86 -6.97 8.56
CA PRO A 167 20.01 -6.38 7.90
C PRO A 167 20.25 -7.17 6.61
N VAL A 168 19.46 -6.90 5.57
CA VAL A 168 19.71 -7.49 4.26
C VAL A 168 20.80 -6.66 3.62
N TYR A 169 22.04 -7.16 3.74
CA TYR A 169 23.19 -6.90 2.88
C TYR A 169 23.03 -5.65 2.00
N LEU A 170 23.17 -4.48 2.61
CA LEU A 170 23.56 -3.32 1.84
C LEU A 170 24.86 -3.70 1.16
N LEU A 171 24.86 -3.57 -0.16
CA LEU A 171 26.05 -3.30 -0.96
C LEU A 171 27.04 -2.55 -0.08
N SER A 172 28.23 -3.10 0.04
CA SER A 172 29.37 -2.53 0.76
C SER A 172 29.51 -1.04 0.44
N SER A 173 28.89 -0.20 1.24
CA SER A 173 29.24 1.20 1.40
C SER A 173 28.59 1.66 2.68
N GLU A 174 29.44 1.92 3.66
CA GLU A 174 29.20 2.88 4.71
C GLU A 174 28.41 4.10 4.15
N GLN A 175 27.50 4.66 4.95
CA GLN A 175 26.98 6.04 4.80
C GLN A 175 25.83 6.33 3.80
N VAL A 176 24.89 5.44 3.50
CA VAL A 176 23.58 5.93 3.02
C VAL A 176 22.77 6.34 4.25
N SER A 177 22.67 7.64 4.51
CA SER A 177 21.78 8.15 5.56
C SER A 177 20.36 7.61 5.32
N SER A 178 19.67 7.22 6.39
CA SER A 178 18.28 6.75 6.32
C SER A 178 17.37 7.73 5.55
N SER A 179 17.67 9.03 5.62
CA SER A 179 17.01 10.10 4.85
C SER A 179 17.15 10.03 3.34
N ALA A 180 18.31 9.62 2.83
CA ALA A 180 18.49 9.40 1.40
C ALA A 180 17.69 8.17 0.93
N ALA A 181 17.55 7.14 1.78
CA ALA A 181 16.80 5.93 1.47
C ALA A 181 15.28 6.17 1.42
N SER A 182 14.69 6.84 2.42
CA SER A 182 13.25 7.16 2.43
C SER A 182 12.85 8.07 1.26
N THR A 183 13.67 9.10 0.97
CA THR A 183 13.47 10.00 -0.15
C THR A 183 13.51 9.25 -1.48
N ARG A 184 14.41 8.26 -1.60
CA ARG A 184 14.52 7.40 -2.78
C ARG A 184 13.28 6.51 -2.94
N ILE A 185 12.77 5.92 -1.86
CA ILE A 185 11.55 5.08 -1.88
C ILE A 185 10.34 5.92 -2.30
N GLY A 186 10.13 7.07 -1.64
CA GLY A 186 9.02 7.95 -1.94
C GLY A 186 9.05 8.46 -3.38
N LYS A 187 10.23 8.80 -3.89
CA LYS A 187 10.43 9.20 -5.30
C LYS A 187 10.03 8.09 -6.26
N LEU A 188 10.56 6.88 -6.05
CA LEU A 188 10.31 5.76 -6.96
C LEU A 188 8.85 5.36 -6.96
N LEU A 189 8.21 5.38 -5.79
CA LEU A 189 6.78 5.17 -5.64
C LEU A 189 5.96 6.21 -6.42
N LEU A 190 6.22 7.50 -6.20
CA LEU A 190 5.53 8.56 -6.93
C LEU A 190 5.68 8.41 -8.44
N VAL A 191 6.89 8.10 -8.93
CA VAL A 191 7.13 7.86 -10.36
C VAL A 191 6.30 6.67 -10.86
N SER A 192 6.31 5.53 -10.17
CA SER A 192 5.52 4.37 -10.56
C SER A 192 4.02 4.67 -10.62
N LEU A 193 3.49 5.42 -9.65
CA LEU A 193 2.09 5.85 -9.64
C LEU A 193 1.77 6.74 -10.83
N LEU A 194 2.60 7.73 -11.13
CA LEU A 194 2.40 8.68 -12.23
C LEU A 194 2.51 8.02 -13.61
N GLU A 195 3.43 7.08 -13.77
CA GLU A 195 3.57 6.32 -15.01
C GLU A 195 2.40 5.36 -15.22
N ARG A 196 1.88 4.79 -14.13
CA ARG A 196 0.78 3.83 -14.13
C ARG A 196 -0.57 4.49 -14.36
N PHE A 197 -0.87 5.53 -13.58
CA PHE A 197 -2.17 6.18 -13.51
C PHE A 197 -2.10 7.55 -14.17
N LYS A 198 -1.81 7.54 -15.47
CA LYS A 198 -1.74 8.76 -16.27
C LYS A 198 -3.07 9.48 -16.20
N ASP A 199 -3.01 10.77 -15.89
CA ASP A 199 -4.18 11.68 -15.84
C ASP A 199 -5.17 11.39 -14.71
N ILE A 200 -4.81 10.53 -13.75
CA ILE A 200 -5.59 10.29 -12.54
C ILE A 200 -5.00 11.14 -11.40
N PRO A 201 -5.84 11.90 -10.66
CA PRO A 201 -5.41 12.60 -9.45
C PRO A 201 -4.83 11.65 -8.40
N ILE A 202 -3.71 12.05 -7.80
CA ILE A 202 -3.02 11.34 -6.73
C ILE A 202 -2.94 12.26 -5.51
N THR A 203 -3.57 11.85 -4.42
CA THR A 203 -3.44 12.53 -3.13
C THR A 203 -2.45 11.78 -2.25
N ILE A 204 -1.38 12.46 -1.83
CA ILE A 204 -0.37 11.93 -0.92
C ILE A 204 -0.64 12.46 0.48
N VAL A 205 -0.95 11.53 1.38
CA VAL A 205 -1.33 11.82 2.75
C VAL A 205 -0.16 11.52 3.68
N ASN A 206 0.12 12.47 4.58
CA ASN A 206 1.03 12.29 5.70
C ASN A 206 2.50 12.02 5.31
N LEU A 207 2.98 12.62 4.20
CA LEU A 207 4.34 12.42 3.71
C LEU A 207 5.42 12.74 4.78
N GLY A 208 5.14 13.71 5.66
CA GLY A 208 6.03 14.15 6.74
C GLY A 208 6.40 13.05 7.76
N ALA A 209 5.58 12.01 7.90
CA ALA A 209 5.86 10.87 8.79
C ALA A 209 7.15 10.10 8.41
N SER A 210 7.63 10.25 7.18
CA SER A 210 8.89 9.68 6.69
C SER A 210 10.14 10.44 7.14
N GLN A 211 10.03 11.76 7.32
CA GLN A 211 11.15 12.62 7.71
C GLN A 211 11.30 12.76 9.23
N GLN A 212 10.19 12.87 9.95
CA GLN A 212 10.21 13.10 11.40
C GLN A 212 10.77 11.92 12.19
N ARG A 213 10.59 10.67 11.71
CA ARG A 213 11.21 9.49 12.34
C ARG A 213 12.74 9.42 12.17
N GLN A 214 13.30 10.10 11.17
CA GLN A 214 14.75 10.09 10.91
C GLN A 214 15.51 11.05 11.82
N LEU A 215 14.87 12.17 12.18
CA LEU A 215 15.40 13.10 13.17
C LEU A 215 15.55 12.44 14.55
N GLY A 216 14.64 11.52 14.91
CA GLY A 216 14.68 10.79 16.18
C GLY A 216 15.70 9.65 16.25
N SER A 217 16.17 9.11 15.12
CA SER A 217 17.03 7.90 15.10
C SER A 217 18.48 8.13 14.67
N SER A 218 18.85 9.27 14.07
CA SER A 218 20.20 9.41 13.50
C SER A 218 20.89 10.75 13.72
N GLY A 219 20.26 11.75 14.34
CA GLY A 219 20.89 13.08 14.48
C GLY A 219 21.28 13.73 13.14
N VAL A 220 20.84 13.15 12.02
CA VAL A 220 21.08 13.66 10.68
C VAL A 220 20.00 14.68 10.39
N SER A 221 20.40 15.94 10.39
CA SER A 221 19.58 17.06 9.97
C SER A 221 19.03 16.79 8.56
N SER A 222 17.72 16.90 8.36
CA SER A 222 17.19 17.16 7.02
C SER A 222 17.97 18.32 6.39
N PRO A 223 18.19 18.33 5.06
CA PRO A 223 18.75 19.50 4.40
C PRO A 223 17.94 20.72 4.84
N VAL A 224 18.63 21.63 5.54
CA VAL A 224 18.02 22.75 6.26
C VAL A 224 17.17 23.57 5.29
N GLY A 225 15.86 23.68 5.57
CA GLY A 225 14.96 24.61 4.87
C GLY A 225 13.96 24.00 3.87
N PHE A 226 13.95 22.69 3.62
CA PHE A 226 12.97 22.05 2.72
C PHE A 226 12.00 21.11 3.45
N THR A 227 10.73 21.18 3.07
CA THR A 227 9.65 20.25 3.47
C THR A 227 9.75 18.91 2.75
N ALA A 228 9.08 17.87 3.29
CA ALA A 228 8.99 16.56 2.64
C ALA A 228 8.42 16.61 1.23
N GLU A 229 7.43 17.48 1.04
CA GLU A 229 6.83 17.73 -0.26
C GLU A 229 7.86 18.31 -1.24
N GLU A 230 8.56 19.38 -0.86
CA GLU A 230 9.56 20.02 -1.74
C GLU A 230 10.67 19.05 -2.12
N ILE A 231 11.14 18.24 -1.17
CA ILE A 231 12.14 17.20 -1.43
C ILE A 231 11.63 16.19 -2.45
N LEU A 232 10.39 15.73 -2.32
CA LEU A 232 9.81 14.75 -3.24
C LEU A 232 9.54 15.36 -4.63
N ARG A 233 9.03 16.59 -4.71
CA ARG A 233 8.84 17.33 -5.97
C ARG A 233 10.17 17.55 -6.69
N ASN A 234 11.19 18.03 -5.99
CA ASN A 234 12.53 18.23 -6.56
C ASN A 234 13.14 16.91 -7.05
N SER A 235 12.95 15.83 -6.30
CA SER A 235 13.40 14.49 -6.68
C SER A 235 12.73 14.00 -7.98
N LEU A 236 11.45 14.28 -8.17
CA LEU A 236 10.73 13.97 -9.42
C LEU A 236 11.29 14.77 -10.60
N VAL A 237 11.50 16.08 -10.43
CA VAL A 237 12.07 16.95 -11.47
C VAL A 237 13.47 16.48 -11.88
N GLN A 238 14.31 16.10 -10.91
CA GLN A 238 15.63 15.52 -11.20
C GLN A 238 15.53 14.19 -11.95
N ALA A 239 14.60 13.30 -11.57
CA ALA A 239 14.38 12.04 -12.27
C ALA A 239 14.01 12.27 -13.75
N VAL A 240 13.10 13.20 -14.03
CA VAL A 240 12.72 13.57 -15.39
C VAL A 240 13.89 14.17 -16.17
N ASN A 241 14.64 15.10 -15.56
CA ASN A 241 15.77 15.76 -16.23
C ASN A 241 16.91 14.80 -16.57
N ASN A 242 17.14 13.80 -15.73
CA ASN A 242 18.22 12.81 -15.91
C ASN A 242 17.79 11.59 -16.71
N GLY A 243 16.55 11.54 -17.24
CA GLY A 243 16.02 10.37 -17.94
C GLY A 243 15.85 9.14 -17.05
N GLY A 244 15.67 9.33 -15.74
CA GLY A 244 15.47 8.27 -14.76
C GLY A 244 14.04 7.72 -14.70
N CYS A 245 13.13 8.24 -15.53
CA CYS A 245 11.76 7.76 -15.71
C CYS A 245 11.25 8.10 -17.12
N ASN A 246 10.10 7.55 -17.49
CA ASN A 246 9.45 7.73 -18.80
C ASN A 246 8.59 9.00 -18.89
N ILE A 247 8.55 9.80 -17.83
CA ILE A 247 7.84 11.08 -17.78
C ILE A 247 8.67 12.13 -18.53
N LYS A 248 8.04 12.84 -19.47
CA LYS A 248 8.68 13.92 -20.24
C LYS A 248 8.63 15.25 -19.50
N LYS A 249 9.56 16.16 -19.82
CA LYS A 249 9.61 17.50 -19.23
C LYS A 249 8.32 18.28 -19.47
N GLU A 250 7.74 18.16 -20.67
CA GLU A 250 6.48 18.84 -21.00
C GLU A 250 5.29 18.38 -20.12
N GLN A 251 5.38 17.19 -19.51
CA GLN A 251 4.32 16.62 -18.67
C GLN A 251 4.39 17.09 -17.21
N LEU A 252 5.52 17.66 -16.77
CA LEU A 252 5.73 18.06 -15.37
C LEU A 252 4.65 19.02 -14.86
N LYS A 253 4.30 20.05 -15.65
CA LYS A 253 3.27 21.03 -15.27
C LYS A 253 1.88 20.40 -15.13
N LYS A 254 1.58 19.39 -15.96
CA LYS A 254 0.32 18.63 -15.85
C LYS A 254 0.32 17.78 -14.57
N ILE A 255 1.44 17.12 -14.29
CA ILE A 255 1.63 16.30 -13.10
C ILE A 255 1.53 17.12 -11.82
N GLU A 256 2.09 18.34 -11.81
CA GLU A 256 1.98 19.25 -10.65
C GLU A 256 0.53 19.52 -10.25
N GLY A 257 -0.37 19.64 -11.22
CA GLY A 257 -1.82 19.81 -10.97
C GLY A 257 -2.59 18.50 -10.72
N LEU A 258 -1.94 17.34 -10.82
CA LEU A 258 -2.55 16.04 -10.52
C LEU A 258 -2.11 15.49 -9.15
N VAL A 259 -1.06 16.04 -8.54
CA VAL A 259 -0.51 15.53 -7.28
C VAL A 259 -0.71 16.55 -6.17
N ASP A 260 -1.59 16.18 -5.24
CA ASP A 260 -1.88 16.93 -4.02
C ASP A 260 -1.19 16.31 -2.81
N PHE A 261 -0.72 17.15 -1.90
CA PHE A 261 -0.13 16.74 -0.63
C PHE A 261 -1.01 17.26 0.50
N ILE A 262 -1.42 16.37 1.41
CA ILE A 262 -2.25 16.74 2.55
C ILE A 262 -1.75 16.08 3.84
N THR A 263 -2.06 16.71 4.98
CA THR A 263 -1.77 16.12 6.29
C THR A 263 -2.77 15.00 6.62
N LEU A 264 -2.45 14.20 7.64
CA LEU A 264 -3.39 13.20 8.13
C LEU A 264 -4.69 13.85 8.63
N GLU A 265 -4.60 14.99 9.31
CA GLU A 265 -5.77 15.72 9.82
C GLU A 265 -6.67 16.24 8.69
N GLU A 266 -6.08 16.76 7.61
CA GLU A 266 -6.83 17.17 6.43
C GLU A 266 -7.53 15.99 5.75
N PHE A 267 -6.85 14.84 5.64
CA PHE A 267 -7.44 13.61 5.13
C PHE A 267 -8.66 13.19 5.96
N LEU A 268 -8.57 13.27 7.30
CA LEU A 268 -9.67 12.90 8.19
C LEU A 268 -10.90 13.82 8.08
N VAL A 269 -10.75 15.01 7.47
CA VAL A 269 -11.83 15.97 7.21
C VAL A 269 -12.36 15.85 5.78
N LYS A 270 -11.48 15.69 4.78
CA LYS A 270 -11.83 15.73 3.35
C LYS A 270 -12.39 14.42 2.81
N GLU A 271 -12.03 13.27 3.41
CA GLU A 271 -12.36 11.94 2.89
C GLU A 271 -13.30 11.16 3.83
N ASP A 272 -14.10 10.26 3.25
CA ASP A 272 -15.00 9.34 3.98
C ASP A 272 -14.25 8.15 4.60
N TRP A 273 -13.15 8.42 5.28
CA TRP A 273 -12.23 7.40 5.82
C TRP A 273 -12.86 6.43 6.82
N LYS A 274 -13.99 6.82 7.44
CA LYS A 274 -14.65 6.03 8.51
C LYS A 274 -15.17 4.67 8.02
N ASP A 275 -15.43 4.55 6.72
CA ASP A 275 -15.82 3.28 6.11
C ASP A 275 -14.59 2.45 5.67
N TRP A 276 -13.41 3.07 5.63
CA TRP A 276 -12.18 2.48 5.11
C TRP A 276 -11.28 1.96 6.23
N PHE A 277 -11.21 2.71 7.34
CA PHE A 277 -10.32 2.47 8.45
C PHE A 277 -11.06 2.41 9.79
N GLU A 278 -10.51 1.66 10.74
CA GLU A 278 -11.06 1.63 12.08
C GLU A 278 -10.74 2.94 12.82
N LYS A 279 -11.69 3.42 13.63
CA LYS A 279 -11.52 4.65 14.41
C LYS A 279 -10.29 4.59 15.34
N GLU A 280 -10.08 3.45 15.98
CA GLU A 280 -8.94 3.24 16.90
C GLU A 280 -7.61 3.35 16.16
N GLU A 281 -7.53 2.78 14.97
CA GLU A 281 -6.37 2.85 14.08
C GLU A 281 -6.02 4.30 13.74
N MET A 282 -6.98 5.06 13.23
CA MET A 282 -6.76 6.48 12.88
C MET A 282 -6.43 7.34 14.10
N THR A 283 -7.06 7.06 15.25
CA THR A 283 -6.75 7.75 16.51
C THR A 283 -5.31 7.52 16.92
N ASN A 284 -4.81 6.30 16.78
CA ASN A 284 -3.43 5.96 17.09
C ASN A 284 -2.45 6.63 16.10
N TRP A 285 -2.77 6.67 14.80
CA TRP A 285 -1.98 7.41 13.82
C TRP A 285 -1.86 8.91 14.16
N VAL A 286 -2.98 9.56 14.52
CA VAL A 286 -2.98 10.96 14.95
C VAL A 286 -2.16 11.15 16.23
N ALA A 287 -2.27 10.24 17.20
CA ALA A 287 -1.49 10.30 18.43
C ALA A 287 0.02 10.25 18.14
N ILE A 288 0.46 9.35 17.27
CA ILE A 288 1.88 9.24 16.86
C ILE A 288 2.35 10.52 16.18
N MET A 289 1.56 11.06 15.25
CA MET A 289 1.92 12.31 14.56
C MET A 289 1.99 13.50 15.51
N ASN A 290 1.14 13.56 16.54
CA ASN A 290 1.18 14.63 17.55
C ASN A 290 2.36 14.47 18.51
N MET A 291 2.72 13.26 18.91
CA MET A 291 3.92 13.00 19.72
C MET A 291 5.20 13.40 18.98
N GLN A 292 5.21 13.35 17.65
CA GLN A 292 6.36 13.70 16.80
C GLN A 292 6.47 15.21 16.49
N LYS A 293 5.46 16.02 16.86
CA LYS A 293 5.47 17.49 16.72
C LYS A 293 6.04 18.21 17.95
N ASN A 294 6.11 17.52 19.09
CA ASN A 294 6.62 18.03 20.37
C ASN A 294 8.04 17.55 20.64
#